data_AF-A0A3E1D1H1-F1
#
_entry.id   AF-A0A3E1D1H1-F1
#
_cell.length_a   1.000
_cell.length_b   1.000
_cell.length_c   1.000
_cell.angle_alpha   90.00
_cell.angle_beta   90.00
_cell.angle_gamma   90.00
#
_symmetry.space_group_name_H-M   'P 1'
#
loop_
_entity.id
_entity.type
_entity.pdbx_description
1 polymer ?
#
loop_
_entity_poly.entity_id
_entity_poly.type
_entity_poly.pdbx_seq_one_letter_code
_entity_poly.pdbx_strand_id
1 'polypeptide(L)'
;MHFSLDRPNALKYPDGAILEELRRVAALYEHRRFTRHEFDAVASYCKGSVILSRFGTWQAALDSAGLVLVPVKKDRSFISNTALFEEMERVWQNVGHRPSKDEWEAQKPAYSYTTYKTRFHGWLNACAAFIEHFSERDAVTHSSQSFTTKVEPENLPAAQLSPEDRRGVPLKIRYRVLVRDNFRCALCGRSPALDHGVRLHVDHIVPYAHGGKTIEENLRTLCETCNWGKGAEQIEG
;
A
#
# COMPACT_ATOMS: atom_id res chain seq x y z
N MET A 1 -53.96 17.09 19.11
CA MET A 1 -53.25 16.81 17.85
C MET A 1 -52.02 16.00 18.21
N HIS A 2 -51.85 14.82 17.60
CA HIS A 2 -50.72 13.93 17.87
C HIS A 2 -49.69 14.14 16.75
N PHE A 3 -48.50 14.61 17.09
CA PHE A 3 -47.41 14.83 16.13
C PHE A 3 -46.42 13.66 16.24
N SER A 4 -46.06 13.03 15.11
CA SER A 4 -45.08 11.94 15.04
C SER A 4 -43.84 12.38 14.26
N LEU A 5 -42.67 11.87 14.65
CA LEU A 5 -41.39 12.03 13.96
C LEU A 5 -41.22 11.06 12.78
N ASP A 6 -42.21 10.20 12.52
CA ASP A 6 -42.14 9.20 11.46
C ASP A 6 -42.11 9.86 10.07
N ARG A 7 -40.95 9.77 9.40
CA ARG A 7 -40.79 10.15 7.99
C ARG A 7 -41.42 9.10 7.07
N PRO A 8 -42.03 9.46 5.93
CA PRO A 8 -42.65 8.52 4.99
C PRO A 8 -41.73 7.38 4.50
N ASN A 9 -40.41 7.62 4.42
CA ASN A 9 -39.42 6.59 4.06
C ASN A 9 -39.20 5.52 5.15
N ALA A 10 -39.62 5.75 6.40
CA ALA A 10 -39.66 4.73 7.46
C ALA A 10 -40.86 3.79 7.30
N LEU A 11 -41.95 4.27 6.71
CA LEU A 11 -43.13 3.46 6.40
C LEU A 11 -42.96 2.63 5.11
N LYS A 12 -42.08 3.07 4.19
CA LYS A 12 -41.81 2.37 2.92
C LYS A 12 -40.97 1.10 3.09
N TYR A 13 -40.08 1.06 4.07
CA TYR A 13 -39.20 -0.08 4.35
C TYR A 13 -39.25 -0.41 5.84
N PRO A 14 -40.31 -1.10 6.33
CA PRO A 14 -40.32 -1.59 7.70
C PRO A 14 -39.14 -2.54 7.94
N ASP A 15 -38.52 -2.42 9.11
CA ASP A 15 -37.30 -3.17 9.45
C ASP A 15 -37.48 -4.67 9.23
N GLY A 16 -38.66 -5.23 9.58
CA GLY A 16 -38.99 -6.64 9.33
C GLY A 16 -38.88 -7.04 7.86
N ALA A 17 -39.40 -6.23 6.93
CA ALA A 17 -39.34 -6.54 5.50
C ALA A 17 -37.92 -6.40 4.93
N ILE A 18 -37.11 -5.49 5.48
CA ILE A 18 -35.68 -5.38 5.12
C ILE A 18 -34.93 -6.64 5.56
N LEU A 19 -35.19 -7.13 6.78
CA LEU A 19 -34.54 -8.32 7.31
C LEU A 19 -34.98 -9.59 6.57
N GLU A 20 -36.25 -9.70 6.18
CA GLU A 20 -36.74 -10.79 5.33
C GLU A 20 -36.06 -10.80 3.96
N GLU A 21 -35.88 -9.63 3.34
CA GLU A 21 -35.14 -9.55 2.07
C GLU A 21 -33.67 -9.98 2.27
N LEU A 22 -33.05 -9.60 3.38
CA LEU A 22 -31.68 -10.01 3.70
C LEU A 22 -31.57 -11.53 3.89
N ARG A 23 -32.57 -12.17 4.52
CA ARG A 23 -32.66 -13.64 4.65
C ARG A 23 -32.87 -14.32 3.31
N ARG A 24 -33.75 -13.78 2.45
CA ARG A 24 -34.01 -14.31 1.10
C ARG A 24 -32.74 -14.30 0.25
N VAL A 25 -32.02 -13.17 0.25
CA VAL A 25 -30.75 -13.06 -0.49
C VAL A 25 -29.67 -13.97 0.11
N ALA A 26 -29.63 -14.11 1.45
CA ALA A 26 -28.72 -15.07 2.07
C ALA A 26 -29.02 -16.52 1.68
N ALA A 27 -30.30 -16.91 1.62
CA ALA A 27 -30.70 -18.25 1.18
C ALA A 27 -30.34 -18.49 -0.30
N LEU A 28 -30.52 -17.49 -1.17
CA LEU A 28 -30.09 -17.56 -2.58
C LEU A 28 -28.59 -17.85 -2.72
N TYR A 29 -27.81 -17.33 -1.78
CA TYR A 29 -26.37 -17.52 -1.71
C TYR A 29 -25.95 -18.71 -0.83
N GLU A 30 -26.88 -19.61 -0.47
CA GLU A 30 -26.62 -20.78 0.38
C GLU A 30 -25.94 -20.40 1.71
N HIS A 31 -26.32 -19.25 2.27
CA HIS A 31 -25.72 -18.66 3.47
C HIS A 31 -24.20 -18.39 3.38
N ARG A 32 -23.61 -18.37 2.17
CA ARG A 32 -22.24 -17.86 1.97
C ARG A 32 -22.23 -16.35 2.13
N ARG A 33 -21.12 -15.79 2.64
CA ARG A 33 -20.96 -14.34 2.73
C ARG A 33 -21.01 -13.70 1.34
N PHE A 34 -21.84 -12.67 1.19
CA PHE A 34 -21.95 -11.85 -0.02
C PHE A 34 -21.68 -10.37 0.32
N THR A 35 -21.22 -9.64 -0.68
CA THR A 35 -20.94 -8.20 -0.62
C THR A 35 -22.21 -7.38 -0.79
N ARG A 36 -22.15 -6.09 -0.43
CA ARG A 36 -23.23 -5.14 -0.70
C ARG A 36 -23.59 -5.06 -2.19
N HIS A 37 -22.60 -5.12 -3.09
CA HIS A 37 -22.84 -5.06 -4.53
C HIS A 37 -23.55 -6.33 -5.03
N GLU A 38 -23.15 -7.50 -4.54
CA GLU A 38 -23.85 -8.76 -4.81
C GLU A 38 -25.29 -8.70 -4.31
N PHE A 39 -25.52 -8.17 -3.10
CA PHE A 39 -26.88 -7.91 -2.61
C PHE A 39 -27.66 -6.96 -3.53
N ASP A 40 -27.08 -5.81 -3.89
CA ASP A 40 -27.74 -4.78 -4.71
C ASP A 40 -28.12 -5.27 -6.12
N ALA A 41 -27.45 -6.30 -6.61
CA ALA A 41 -27.70 -6.94 -7.90
C ALA A 41 -28.90 -7.90 -7.88
N VAL A 42 -29.20 -8.52 -6.74
CA VAL A 42 -30.25 -9.55 -6.60
C VAL A 42 -31.43 -9.13 -5.71
N ALA A 43 -31.26 -8.05 -4.93
CA ALA A 43 -32.29 -7.53 -4.05
C ALA A 43 -33.39 -6.84 -4.87
N SER A 44 -34.61 -7.34 -4.70
CA SER A 44 -35.83 -6.83 -5.33
C SER A 44 -36.58 -5.82 -4.46
N TYR A 45 -36.34 -5.84 -3.14
CA TYR A 45 -37.10 -5.03 -2.20
C TYR A 45 -36.42 -3.69 -1.87
N CYS A 46 -35.16 -3.71 -1.43
CA CYS A 46 -34.42 -2.49 -1.08
C CYS A 46 -32.96 -2.57 -1.50
N LYS A 47 -32.31 -1.40 -1.62
CA LYS A 47 -30.86 -1.30 -1.83
C LYS A 47 -30.11 -1.41 -0.51
N GLY A 48 -28.87 -1.89 -0.55
CA GLY A 48 -27.98 -2.03 0.60
C GLY A 48 -27.63 -0.70 1.27
N SER A 49 -27.78 0.44 0.58
CA SER A 49 -27.72 1.76 1.21
C SER A 49 -28.82 1.98 2.26
N VAL A 50 -30.02 1.42 2.04
CA VAL A 50 -31.15 1.50 2.98
C VAL A 50 -30.83 0.68 4.23
N ILE A 51 -30.23 -0.49 4.06
CA ILE A 51 -29.77 -1.36 5.17
C ILE A 51 -28.76 -0.61 6.05
N LEU A 52 -27.74 0.01 5.44
CA LEU A 52 -26.74 0.78 6.19
C LEU A 52 -27.34 1.98 6.90
N SER A 53 -28.28 2.69 6.26
CA SER A 53 -28.95 3.83 6.88
C SER A 53 -29.83 3.43 8.07
N ARG A 54 -30.36 2.19 8.11
CA ARG A 54 -31.27 1.71 9.17
C ARG A 54 -30.54 1.03 10.31
N PHE A 55 -29.60 0.15 9.99
CA PHE A 55 -28.92 -0.71 10.96
C PHE A 55 -27.47 -0.26 11.23
N GLY A 56 -27.02 0.83 10.61
CA GLY A 56 -25.68 1.41 10.76
C GLY A 56 -24.60 0.65 9.99
N THR A 57 -24.38 -0.61 10.35
CA THR A 57 -23.37 -1.47 9.69
C THR A 57 -24.01 -2.68 9.02
N TRP A 58 -23.34 -3.19 7.98
CA TRP A 58 -23.77 -4.41 7.30
C TRP A 58 -23.81 -5.62 8.24
N GLN A 59 -22.86 -5.69 9.17
CA GLN A 59 -22.81 -6.77 10.15
C GLN A 59 -23.99 -6.68 11.13
N ALA A 60 -24.28 -5.49 11.67
CA ALA A 60 -25.42 -5.30 12.58
C ALA A 60 -26.76 -5.67 11.94
N ALA A 61 -26.92 -5.43 10.63
CA ALA A 61 -28.10 -5.88 9.89
C ALA A 61 -28.19 -7.41 9.78
N LEU A 62 -27.07 -8.09 9.52
CA LEU A 62 -27.02 -9.55 9.47
C LEU A 62 -27.30 -10.17 10.84
N ASP A 63 -26.75 -9.58 11.91
CA ASP A 63 -26.98 -10.02 13.29
C ASP A 63 -28.48 -9.83 13.66
N SER A 64 -29.07 -8.69 13.28
CA SER A 64 -30.51 -8.43 13.46
C SER A 64 -31.40 -9.37 12.65
N ALA A 65 -30.90 -9.86 11.51
CA ALA A 65 -31.58 -10.87 10.71
C ALA A 65 -31.39 -12.29 11.26
N GLY A 66 -30.53 -12.50 12.27
CA GLY A 66 -30.17 -13.82 12.80
C GLY A 66 -29.34 -14.65 11.83
N LEU A 67 -28.61 -14.00 10.92
CA LEU A 67 -27.85 -14.66 9.86
C LEU A 67 -26.38 -14.83 10.26
N VAL A 68 -25.94 -16.07 10.38
CA VAL A 68 -24.51 -16.42 10.45
C VAL A 68 -24.06 -16.83 9.05
N LEU A 69 -23.45 -15.91 8.32
CA LEU A 69 -22.95 -16.19 6.98
C LEU A 69 -21.59 -16.87 7.05
N VAL A 70 -21.44 -18.00 6.36
CA VAL A 70 -20.15 -18.70 6.25
C VAL A 70 -19.18 -17.79 5.52
N PRO A 71 -18.02 -17.46 6.11
CA PRO A 71 -17.02 -16.68 5.42
C PRO A 71 -16.64 -17.41 4.13
N VAL A 72 -16.88 -16.77 2.99
CA VAL A 72 -16.18 -17.16 1.77
C VAL A 72 -14.71 -16.90 2.09
N LYS A 73 -13.93 -17.95 2.33
CA LYS A 73 -12.47 -17.84 2.20
C LYS A 73 -12.29 -17.30 0.79
N LYS A 74 -11.97 -16.01 0.66
CA LYS A 74 -11.39 -15.55 -0.60
C LYS A 74 -10.18 -16.45 -0.75
N ASP A 75 -10.22 -17.33 -1.73
CA ASP A 75 -9.03 -18.04 -2.16
C ASP A 75 -8.07 -16.99 -2.72
N ARG A 76 -7.37 -16.30 -1.82
CA ARG A 76 -6.27 -15.38 -2.14
C ARG A 76 -5.02 -16.18 -2.54
N SER A 77 -5.09 -17.51 -2.47
CA SER A 77 -4.04 -18.46 -2.79
C SER A 77 -4.04 -18.90 -4.27
N PHE A 78 -4.96 -18.43 -5.11
CA PHE A 78 -4.96 -18.87 -6.51
C PHE A 78 -3.79 -18.32 -7.35
N ILE A 79 -3.04 -17.32 -6.86
CA ILE A 79 -1.80 -16.89 -7.51
C ILE A 79 -0.64 -17.66 -6.88
N SER A 80 -0.09 -18.62 -7.62
CA SER A 80 1.12 -19.35 -7.21
C SER A 80 2.34 -18.41 -7.20
N ASN A 81 3.34 -18.73 -6.38
CA ASN A 81 4.60 -17.99 -6.43
C ASN A 81 5.24 -18.11 -7.81
N THR A 82 5.09 -19.25 -8.48
CA THR A 82 5.57 -19.49 -9.85
C THR A 82 4.95 -18.50 -10.84
N ALA A 83 3.63 -18.30 -10.83
CA ALA A 83 2.97 -17.35 -11.73
C ALA A 83 3.41 -15.89 -11.46
N LEU A 84 3.65 -15.53 -10.19
CA LEU A 84 4.26 -14.24 -9.84
C LEU A 84 5.68 -14.13 -10.42
N PHE A 85 6.48 -15.18 -10.31
CA PHE A 85 7.86 -15.17 -10.79
C PHE A 85 7.96 -15.16 -12.32
N GLU A 86 7.08 -15.85 -13.04
CA GLU A 86 7.01 -15.79 -14.51
C GLU A 86 6.67 -14.38 -15.02
N GLU A 87 5.72 -13.72 -14.38
CA GLU A 87 5.38 -12.33 -14.73
C GLU A 87 6.51 -11.37 -14.36
N MET A 88 7.19 -11.62 -13.24
CA MET A 88 8.40 -10.87 -12.85
C MET A 88 9.53 -11.05 -13.86
N GLU A 89 9.78 -12.27 -14.34
CA GLU A 89 10.75 -12.57 -15.38
C GLU A 89 10.46 -11.78 -16.66
N ARG A 90 9.22 -11.83 -17.15
CA ARG A 90 8.78 -11.11 -18.36
C ARG A 90 9.03 -9.61 -18.27
N VAL A 91 8.63 -8.99 -17.15
CA VAL A 91 8.77 -7.55 -16.94
C VAL A 91 10.24 -7.17 -16.81
N TRP A 92 11.02 -7.96 -16.08
CA TRP A 92 12.44 -7.71 -15.85
C TRP A 92 13.28 -7.85 -17.12
N GLN A 93 12.96 -8.82 -17.99
CA GLN A 93 13.55 -8.94 -19.32
C GLN A 93 13.24 -7.74 -20.21
N ASN A 94 12.01 -7.19 -20.13
CA ASN A 94 11.62 -6.04 -20.95
C ASN A 94 12.29 -4.73 -20.49
N VAL A 95 12.43 -4.54 -19.18
CA VAL A 95 13.08 -3.33 -18.61
C VAL A 95 14.61 -3.46 -18.61
N GLY A 96 15.16 -4.69 -18.61
CA GLY A 96 16.60 -4.97 -18.63
C GLY A 96 17.30 -4.80 -17.27
N HIS A 97 16.58 -4.39 -16.24
CA HIS A 97 17.07 -4.27 -14.87
C HIS A 97 15.92 -4.45 -13.87
N ARG A 98 16.26 -4.50 -12.57
CA ARG A 98 15.27 -4.62 -11.50
C ARG A 98 14.26 -3.47 -11.61
N PRO A 99 12.98 -3.72 -11.88
CA PRO A 99 12.01 -2.67 -12.07
C PRO A 99 11.78 -1.88 -10.77
N SER A 100 11.71 -0.56 -10.89
CA SER A 100 11.08 0.31 -9.89
C SER A 100 9.56 0.12 -9.90
N LYS A 101 8.86 0.70 -8.92
CA LYS A 101 7.39 0.65 -8.88
C LYS A 101 6.77 1.28 -10.14
N ASP A 102 7.29 2.43 -10.55
CA ASP A 102 6.69 3.20 -11.66
C ASP A 102 6.94 2.48 -12.99
N GLU A 103 8.13 1.90 -13.18
CA GLU A 103 8.41 1.03 -14.32
C GLU A 103 7.56 -0.22 -14.31
N TRP A 104 7.40 -0.89 -13.15
CA TRP A 104 6.56 -2.08 -13.03
C TRP A 104 5.13 -1.80 -13.51
N GLU A 105 4.50 -0.72 -13.02
CA GLU A 105 3.13 -0.36 -13.41
C GLU A 105 3.05 0.13 -14.86
N ALA A 106 4.10 0.77 -15.39
CA ALA A 106 4.16 1.18 -16.80
C ALA A 106 4.16 -0.02 -17.77
N GLN A 107 4.66 -1.19 -17.33
CA GLN A 107 4.70 -2.43 -18.12
C GLN A 107 3.36 -3.17 -18.19
N LYS A 108 2.29 -2.57 -17.63
CA LYS A 108 0.92 -3.13 -17.58
C LYS A 108 0.92 -4.59 -17.13
N PRO A 109 1.41 -4.87 -15.91
CA PRO A 109 1.66 -6.21 -15.45
C PRO A 109 0.35 -6.94 -15.13
N ALA A 110 0.35 -8.26 -15.26
CA ALA A 110 -0.78 -9.11 -14.88
C ALA A 110 -1.09 -9.00 -13.37
N TYR A 111 -0.06 -8.72 -12.56
CA TYR A 111 -0.15 -8.54 -11.12
C TYR A 111 0.48 -7.21 -10.71
N SER A 112 -0.24 -6.43 -9.90
CA SER A 112 0.22 -5.12 -9.43
C SER A 112 1.45 -5.23 -8.54
N TYR A 113 2.22 -4.13 -8.43
CA TYR A 113 3.38 -4.04 -7.53
C TYR A 113 3.02 -4.39 -6.07
N THR A 114 1.82 -3.97 -5.64
CA THR A 114 1.33 -4.21 -4.27
C THR A 114 1.07 -5.69 -3.98
N THR A 115 0.80 -6.51 -5.01
CA THR A 115 0.63 -7.97 -4.87
C THR A 115 1.92 -8.60 -4.38
N TYR A 116 3.06 -8.30 -5.03
CA TYR A 116 4.38 -8.79 -4.62
C TYR A 116 4.82 -8.23 -3.28
N LYS A 117 4.68 -6.90 -3.08
CA LYS A 117 5.06 -6.25 -1.82
C LYS A 117 4.35 -6.87 -0.62
N THR A 118 3.06 -7.18 -0.76
CA THR A 118 2.28 -7.77 0.33
C THR A 118 2.63 -9.25 0.53
N ARG A 119 2.77 -10.02 -0.56
CA ARG A 119 3.03 -11.47 -0.48
C ARG A 119 4.41 -11.79 0.10
N PHE A 120 5.44 -11.05 -0.28
CA PHE A 120 6.83 -11.30 0.12
C PHE A 120 7.32 -10.35 1.22
N HIS A 121 6.41 -9.59 1.85
CA HIS A 121 6.73 -8.62 2.90
C HIS A 121 7.75 -7.54 2.45
N GLY A 122 7.79 -7.24 1.16
CA GLY A 122 8.70 -6.27 0.58
C GLY A 122 8.99 -6.55 -0.88
N TRP A 123 9.21 -5.50 -1.68
CA TRP A 123 9.58 -5.63 -3.09
C TRP A 123 10.97 -6.25 -3.28
N LEU A 124 11.93 -5.84 -2.44
CA LEU A 124 13.29 -6.39 -2.49
C LEU A 124 13.29 -7.88 -2.12
N ASN A 125 12.46 -8.28 -1.16
CA ASN A 125 12.29 -9.68 -0.78
C ASN A 125 11.64 -10.49 -1.92
N ALA A 126 10.67 -9.91 -2.64
CA ALA A 126 10.09 -10.53 -3.83
C ALA A 126 11.15 -10.76 -4.92
N CYS A 127 12.03 -9.77 -5.14
CA CYS A 127 13.15 -9.87 -6.07
C CYS A 127 14.17 -10.92 -5.64
N ALA A 128 14.50 -11.02 -4.35
CA ALA A 128 15.41 -12.03 -3.83
C ALA A 128 14.84 -13.44 -4.01
N ALA A 129 13.58 -13.64 -3.63
CA ALA A 129 12.89 -14.92 -3.80
C ALA A 129 12.77 -15.32 -5.29
N PHE A 130 12.62 -14.34 -6.18
CA PHE A 130 12.66 -14.57 -7.63
C PHE A 130 14.04 -15.06 -8.11
N ILE A 131 15.13 -14.45 -7.65
CA ILE A 131 16.51 -14.86 -7.99
C ILE A 131 16.80 -16.27 -7.47
N GLU A 132 16.40 -16.59 -6.25
CA GLU A 132 16.52 -17.94 -5.67
C GLU A 132 15.77 -18.97 -6.52
N HIS A 133 14.51 -18.68 -6.85
CA HIS A 133 13.68 -19.54 -7.71
C HIS A 133 14.24 -19.72 -9.13
N PHE A 134 14.90 -18.70 -9.69
CA PHE A 134 15.56 -18.78 -10.99
C PHE A 134 16.86 -19.61 -10.93
N SER A 135 17.66 -19.42 -9.89
CA SER A 135 18.89 -20.18 -9.65
C SER A 135 18.62 -21.68 -9.46
N GLU A 136 17.50 -22.02 -8.80
CA GLU A 136 17.03 -23.41 -8.65
C GLU A 136 16.55 -24.00 -9.99
N ARG A 137 15.91 -23.21 -10.88
CA ARG A 137 15.52 -23.65 -12.24
C ARG A 137 16.74 -23.89 -13.14
N ASP A 138 17.74 -23.03 -13.08
CA ASP A 138 18.98 -23.16 -13.87
C ASP A 138 19.81 -24.38 -13.42
N ALA A 139 19.81 -24.71 -12.14
CA ALA A 139 20.48 -25.90 -11.60
C ALA A 139 19.86 -27.23 -12.10
N VAL A 140 18.58 -27.25 -12.46
CA VAL A 140 17.89 -28.44 -12.98
C VAL A 140 18.07 -28.58 -14.50
N THR A 141 18.39 -27.49 -15.21
CA THR A 141 18.38 -27.47 -16.69
C THR A 141 19.79 -27.61 -17.30
N HIS A 142 20.85 -27.27 -16.58
CA HIS A 142 22.23 -27.36 -17.08
C HIS A 142 23.04 -28.50 -16.44
N SER A 143 22.72 -29.74 -16.83
CA SER A 143 23.80 -30.72 -17.03
C SER A 143 24.46 -30.42 -18.36
N SER A 144 25.78 -30.16 -18.33
CA SER A 144 26.67 -30.05 -19.49
C SER A 144 26.71 -28.70 -20.22
N GLN A 145 27.31 -27.69 -19.59
CA GLN A 145 28.62 -27.14 -20.00
C GLN A 145 28.93 -25.91 -19.15
N SER A 146 29.70 -26.15 -18.09
CA SER A 146 30.45 -25.09 -17.42
C SER A 146 31.39 -24.44 -18.42
N PHE A 147 31.14 -23.18 -18.76
CA PHE A 147 32.24 -22.27 -19.05
C PHE A 147 32.65 -21.62 -17.73
N THR A 148 33.58 -22.29 -17.07
CA THR A 148 34.46 -21.66 -16.10
C THR A 148 35.37 -20.70 -16.85
N THR A 149 35.00 -19.44 -16.94
CA THR A 149 36.00 -18.39 -16.79
C THR A 149 35.96 -17.97 -15.33
N LYS A 150 36.93 -18.48 -14.57
CA LYS A 150 37.44 -17.78 -13.39
C LYS A 150 37.78 -16.35 -13.84
N VAL A 151 36.84 -15.44 -13.67
CA VAL A 151 37.20 -14.06 -13.40
C VAL A 151 37.44 -14.07 -11.91
N GLU A 152 38.73 -14.09 -11.53
CA GLU A 152 39.12 -13.69 -10.19
C GLU A 152 38.38 -12.39 -9.87
N PRO A 153 37.83 -12.20 -8.66
CA PRO A 153 37.17 -10.96 -8.33
C PRO A 153 38.23 -9.87 -8.34
N GLU A 154 38.44 -9.25 -9.49
CA GLU A 154 38.96 -7.90 -9.56
C GLU A 154 38.04 -7.10 -8.65
N ASN A 155 38.63 -6.67 -7.54
CA ASN A 155 38.05 -5.79 -6.55
C ASN A 155 37.50 -4.54 -7.27
N LEU A 156 36.30 -4.64 -7.81
CA LEU A 156 35.40 -3.51 -7.86
C LEU A 156 35.13 -3.22 -6.38
N PRO A 157 35.59 -2.08 -5.83
CA PRO A 157 35.27 -1.76 -4.46
C PRO A 157 33.75 -1.79 -4.41
N ALA A 158 33.19 -2.75 -3.67
CA ALA A 158 31.84 -2.62 -3.17
C ALA A 158 31.88 -1.27 -2.46
N ALA A 159 31.38 -0.23 -3.11
CA ALA A 159 31.26 1.07 -2.50
C ALA A 159 30.33 0.81 -1.32
N GLN A 160 30.92 0.59 -0.15
CA GLN A 160 30.22 0.45 1.11
C GLN A 160 29.65 1.84 1.38
N LEU A 161 28.55 2.16 0.69
CA LEU A 161 27.85 3.42 0.87
C LEU A 161 27.47 3.46 2.34
N SER A 162 28.15 4.35 3.03
CA SER A 162 27.96 4.53 4.45
C SER A 162 26.53 5.03 4.67
N PRO A 163 25.94 4.84 5.87
CA PRO A 163 24.55 5.25 6.12
C PRO A 163 24.26 6.71 5.76
N GLU A 164 25.27 7.58 5.81
CA GLU A 164 25.24 8.99 5.38
C GLU A 164 25.16 9.19 3.86
N ASP A 165 25.57 8.22 3.04
CA ASP A 165 25.50 8.30 1.57
C ASP A 165 24.14 7.86 1.01
N ARG A 166 23.21 7.45 1.88
CA ARG A 166 21.86 6.99 1.50
C ARG A 166 20.89 8.15 1.49
N ARG A 167 20.09 8.30 0.42
CA ARG A 167 19.05 9.36 0.33
C ARG A 167 18.00 9.28 1.44
N GLY A 168 17.65 8.07 1.88
CA GLY A 168 16.59 7.86 2.86
C GLY A 168 17.03 8.22 4.28
N VAL A 169 16.38 9.21 4.90
CA VAL A 169 16.64 9.61 6.29
C VAL A 169 16.15 8.52 7.25
N PRO A 170 17.03 7.88 8.04
CA PRO A 170 16.62 6.89 9.04
C PRO A 170 15.68 7.51 10.09
N LEU A 171 14.71 6.74 10.59
CA LEU A 171 13.71 7.23 11.57
C LEU A 171 14.35 7.87 12.81
N LYS A 172 15.48 7.32 13.28
CA LYS A 172 16.23 7.85 14.43
C LYS A 172 16.76 9.26 14.16
N ILE A 173 17.39 9.49 13.01
CA ILE A 173 17.91 10.81 12.62
C ILE A 173 16.74 11.77 12.36
N ARG A 174 15.68 11.30 11.69
CA ARG A 174 14.46 12.09 11.46
C ARG A 174 13.90 12.63 12.78
N TYR A 175 13.78 11.78 13.80
CA TYR A 175 13.30 12.20 15.11
C TYR A 175 14.25 13.20 15.78
N ARG A 176 15.57 12.97 15.75
CA ARG A 176 16.56 13.89 16.31
C ARG A 176 16.49 15.29 15.68
N VAL A 177 16.40 15.37 14.35
CA VAL A 177 16.26 16.64 13.62
C VAL A 177 14.97 17.37 14.01
N LEU A 178 13.84 16.65 14.11
CA LEU A 178 12.57 17.25 14.54
C LEU A 178 12.64 17.79 15.98
N VAL A 179 13.28 17.06 16.90
CA VAL A 179 13.48 17.50 18.29
C VAL A 179 14.40 18.72 18.34
N ARG A 180 15.53 18.69 17.64
CA ARG A 180 16.48 19.81 17.53
C ARG A 180 15.79 21.08 17.03
N ASP A 181 14.93 20.94 16.03
CA ASP A 181 14.21 22.06 15.42
C ASP A 181 12.91 22.40 16.18
N ASN A 182 12.73 21.89 17.40
CA ASN A 182 11.55 22.10 18.25
C ASN A 182 10.20 21.82 17.58
N PHE A 183 10.17 20.87 16.63
CA PHE A 183 9.02 20.57 15.79
C PHE A 183 8.47 21.83 15.08
N ARG A 184 9.37 22.69 14.59
CA ARG A 184 9.05 23.92 13.85
C ARG A 184 9.73 23.90 12.50
N CYS A 185 9.12 24.56 11.52
CA CYS A 185 9.77 24.84 10.25
C CYS A 185 10.96 25.77 10.47
N ALA A 186 12.15 25.37 10.03
CA ALA A 186 13.37 26.16 10.14
C ALA A 186 13.33 27.45 9.31
N LEU A 187 12.50 27.53 8.27
CA LEU A 187 12.38 28.72 7.41
C LEU A 187 11.29 29.70 7.89
N CYS A 188 10.12 29.20 8.29
CA CYS A 188 8.96 30.05 8.55
C CYS A 188 8.40 29.93 9.98
N GLY A 189 9.00 29.12 10.85
CA GLY A 189 8.61 28.97 12.26
C GLY A 189 7.29 28.22 12.54
N ARG A 190 6.47 27.96 11.51
CA ARG A 190 5.19 27.22 11.65
C ARG A 190 5.37 25.87 12.30
N SER A 191 4.39 25.48 13.11
CA SER A 191 4.43 24.22 13.85
C SER A 191 3.05 23.60 13.95
N PRO A 192 2.95 22.26 14.00
CA PRO A 192 1.69 21.58 14.27
C PRO A 192 1.06 21.95 15.63
N ALA A 193 1.86 22.51 16.56
CA ALA A 193 1.40 22.93 17.88
C ALA A 193 0.71 24.30 17.87
N LEU A 194 1.07 25.19 16.94
CA LEU A 194 0.47 26.53 16.81
C LEU A 194 -0.55 26.60 15.68
N ASP A 195 -0.35 25.83 14.61
CA ASP A 195 -1.11 25.90 13.38
C ASP A 195 -1.67 24.51 13.02
N HIS A 196 -3.00 24.36 13.10
CA HIS A 196 -3.65 23.11 12.74
C HIS A 196 -3.47 22.79 11.26
N GLY A 197 -3.12 21.53 10.95
CA GLY A 197 -2.94 21.05 9.58
C GLY A 197 -1.53 21.23 9.01
N VAL A 198 -0.60 21.87 9.75
CA VAL A 198 0.80 21.95 9.32
C VAL A 198 1.46 20.57 9.36
N ARG A 199 2.03 20.17 8.22
CA ARG A 199 2.82 18.94 8.07
C ARG A 199 4.30 19.28 7.98
N LEU A 200 5.12 18.58 8.75
CA LEU A 200 6.57 18.76 8.78
C LEU A 200 7.30 17.62 8.05
N HIS A 201 8.29 18.01 7.27
CA HIS A 201 9.19 17.15 6.50
C HIS A 201 10.62 17.41 6.97
N VAL A 202 11.47 16.38 6.86
CA VAL A 202 12.91 16.52 7.07
C VAL A 202 13.54 16.47 5.69
N ASP A 203 14.25 17.53 5.32
CA ASP A 203 14.83 17.74 4.00
C ASP A 203 16.32 18.09 4.10
N HIS A 204 17.08 17.79 3.04
CA HIS A 204 18.50 18.09 3.00
C HIS A 204 18.76 19.58 2.74
N ILE A 205 19.69 20.17 3.50
CA ILE A 205 20.13 21.56 3.31
C ILE A 205 20.84 21.65 1.96
N VAL A 206 21.93 20.90 1.79
CA VAL A 206 22.55 20.58 0.51
C VAL A 206 21.80 19.40 -0.09
N PRO A 207 21.12 19.55 -1.25
CA PRO A 207 20.34 18.47 -1.84
C PRO A 207 21.17 17.21 -2.06
N TYR A 208 20.57 16.03 -1.86
CA TYR A 208 21.22 14.75 -2.12
C TYR A 208 21.78 14.65 -3.56
N ALA A 209 21.08 15.21 -4.54
CA ALA A 209 21.51 15.26 -5.94
C ALA A 209 22.83 16.02 -6.15
N HIS A 210 23.20 16.91 -5.22
CA HIS A 210 24.45 17.68 -5.22
C HIS A 210 25.47 17.11 -4.23
N GLY A 211 25.36 15.83 -3.87
CA GLY A 211 26.30 15.16 -2.94
C GLY A 211 26.02 15.44 -1.46
N GLY A 212 24.85 15.98 -1.12
CA GLY A 212 24.46 16.21 0.26
C GLY A 212 24.29 14.91 1.06
N LYS A 213 25.07 14.78 2.14
CA LYS A 213 25.02 13.62 3.04
C LYS A 213 23.78 13.62 3.93
N THR A 214 23.30 12.44 4.29
CA THR A 214 22.20 12.22 5.24
C THR A 214 22.72 12.18 6.67
N ILE A 215 23.24 13.32 7.10
CA ILE A 215 23.73 13.58 8.46
C ILE A 215 22.88 14.68 9.09
N GLU A 216 22.80 14.73 10.41
CA GLU A 216 21.92 15.65 11.14
C GLU A 216 22.21 17.12 10.80
N GLU A 217 23.47 17.45 10.57
CA GLU A 217 23.97 18.78 10.22
C GLU A 217 23.49 19.24 8.84
N ASN A 218 23.28 18.30 7.91
CA ASN A 218 22.79 18.58 6.56
C ASN A 218 21.27 18.35 6.43
N LEU A 219 20.56 18.14 7.53
CA LEU A 219 19.10 17.95 7.53
C LEU A 219 18.42 19.09 8.30
N ARG A 220 17.25 19.51 7.82
CA ARG A 220 16.41 20.53 8.45
C ARG A 220 14.94 20.18 8.39
N THR A 221 14.18 20.65 9.36
CA THR A 221 12.73 20.53 9.40
C THR A 221 12.08 21.64 8.59
N LEU A 222 11.25 21.28 7.61
CA LEU A 222 10.48 22.23 6.79
C LEU A 222 8.99 21.89 6.83
N CYS A 223 8.12 22.91 6.83
CA CYS A 223 6.70 22.67 6.58
C CYS A 223 6.46 22.33 5.10
N GLU A 224 5.37 21.62 4.80
CA GLU A 224 5.00 21.18 3.44
C GLU A 224 5.10 22.29 2.38
N THR A 225 4.61 23.49 2.69
CA THR A 225 4.67 24.66 1.80
C THR A 225 6.08 25.18 1.56
N CYS A 226 6.91 25.30 2.60
CA CYS A 226 8.32 25.70 2.45
C CYS A 226 9.14 24.60 1.74
N ASN A 227 8.82 23.34 2.00
CA ASN A 227 9.46 22.20 1.36
C ASN A 227 9.15 22.14 -0.14
N TRP A 228 7.90 22.41 -0.54
CA TRP A 228 7.52 22.53 -1.95
C TRP A 228 8.11 23.76 -2.62
N GLY A 229 8.18 24.89 -1.91
CA GLY A 229 8.77 26.13 -2.42
C GLY A 229 10.27 26.03 -2.69
N LYS A 230 10.99 25.15 -1.99
CA LYS A 230 12.44 24.92 -2.21
C LYS A 230 12.74 24.12 -3.48
N GLY A 231 11.93 23.12 -3.82
CA GLY A 231 12.25 22.21 -4.93
C GLY A 231 13.63 21.53 -4.77
N ALA A 232 14.35 21.34 -5.88
CA ALA A 232 15.71 20.78 -5.89
C ALA A 232 16.82 21.85 -5.72
N GLU A 233 16.46 23.11 -5.52
CA GLU A 233 17.41 24.22 -5.46
C GLU A 233 18.00 24.39 -4.05
N GLN A 234 19.28 24.75 -4.01
CA GLN A 234 19.96 25.12 -2.79
C GLN A 234 19.53 26.54 -2.42
N ILE A 235 18.68 26.66 -1.40
CA ILE A 235 18.42 27.98 -0.80
C ILE A 235 19.60 28.27 0.13
N GLU A 236 20.52 29.11 -0.32
CA GLU A 236 21.53 29.76 0.51
C GLU A 236 20.80 30.65 1.53
N GLY A 237 21.13 30.47 2.80
CA GLY A 237 20.68 31.28 3.92
C GLY A 237 21.87 31.66 4.77
#